data_AF-A0A7Y6MBR9-F1
#
_entry.id   AF-A0A7Y6MBR9-F1
#
_cell.length_a   1.000
_cell.length_b   1.000
_cell.length_c   1.000
_cell.angle_alpha   90.00
_cell.angle_beta   90.00
_cell.angle_gamma   90.00
#
_symmetry.space_group_name_H-M   'P 1'
#
loop_
_entity.id
_entity.type
_entity.pdbx_description
1 polymer ?
#
loop_
_entity_poly.entity_id
_entity_poly.type
_entity_poly.pdbx_seq_one_letter_code
_entity_poly.pdbx_strand_id
1 'polypeptide(L)'
;MSPSDATFAELRLAGLPGQLCLSWCQGDDLEEVARRFGADMSSGAWATPDDIEDLEEEHPGQLLQLAPLGDWVIALEPAGFQGVRPEIIGPLSSGGQAFSVSWNIELDSSVCYAADGEIKTSFNLVEVETRYGADPAVLDPVLREVGLHGGLPVETRKARSLALGEKISGRPLTPDWLHSPRFVFTITDPLPDLPVLPSYLSPRPSFLDEPEFTRILSGPAPTAAPAIARMVVSAAAGVAALQGELAEEIMALLDHGERYPGQRQALQALLAEHRDMTWQQAGRLRADATPGRADAALELEVASSATRVLMAALLPDPIEAALAAASQGKYLRLPPAEHERMEVLYKVGCRIEYDLRHS
;
A
#
# COMPACT_ATOMS: atom_id res chain seq x y z
N MET A 1 23.21 -19.11 -22.41
CA MET A 1 22.64 -19.06 -21.05
C MET A 1 23.70 -18.45 -20.16
N SER A 2 23.41 -17.37 -19.45
CA SER A 2 24.37 -16.77 -18.53
C SER A 2 24.47 -17.59 -17.23
N PRO A 3 25.51 -17.38 -16.40
CA PRO A 3 25.58 -18.00 -15.08
C PRO A 3 24.34 -17.73 -14.22
N SER A 4 23.84 -16.48 -14.18
CA SER A 4 22.64 -16.13 -13.42
C SER A 4 21.40 -16.88 -13.89
N ASP A 5 21.24 -17.07 -15.22
CA ASP A 5 20.08 -17.80 -15.76
C ASP A 5 20.15 -19.29 -15.38
N ALA A 6 21.35 -19.87 -15.31
CA ALA A 6 21.56 -21.24 -14.87
C ALA A 6 21.26 -21.41 -13.37
N THR A 7 21.80 -20.52 -12.52
CA THR A 7 21.52 -20.51 -11.08
C THR A 7 20.02 -20.35 -10.81
N PHE A 8 19.34 -19.46 -11.53
CA PHE A 8 17.89 -19.32 -11.38
C PHE A 8 17.14 -20.59 -11.77
N ALA A 9 17.54 -21.27 -12.86
CA ALA A 9 16.94 -22.54 -13.24
C ALA A 9 17.16 -23.63 -12.17
N GLU A 10 18.34 -23.67 -11.55
CA GLU A 10 18.63 -24.58 -10.41
C GLU A 10 17.76 -24.27 -9.19
N LEU A 11 17.61 -22.99 -8.82
CA LEU A 11 16.73 -22.58 -7.72
C LEU A 11 15.26 -22.93 -8.00
N ARG A 12 14.80 -22.76 -9.25
CA ARG A 12 13.44 -23.16 -9.65
C ARG A 12 13.23 -24.67 -9.59
N LEU A 13 14.23 -25.46 -9.98
CA LEU A 13 14.19 -26.93 -9.82
C LEU A 13 14.21 -27.35 -8.35
N ALA A 14 14.84 -26.56 -7.48
CA ALA A 14 14.90 -26.73 -6.04
C ALA A 14 13.67 -26.18 -5.29
N GLY A 15 12.61 -25.76 -6.00
CA GLY A 15 11.35 -25.36 -5.39
C GLY A 15 11.17 -23.87 -5.11
N LEU A 16 12.06 -22.98 -5.60
CA LEU A 16 11.83 -21.53 -5.49
C LEU A 16 10.46 -21.19 -6.11
N PRO A 17 9.53 -20.47 -5.45
CA PRO A 17 8.18 -20.22 -5.98
C PRO A 17 8.16 -19.46 -7.31
N GLY A 18 7.12 -19.68 -8.12
CA GLY A 18 6.95 -18.99 -9.42
C GLY A 18 6.54 -17.53 -9.28
N GLN A 19 5.94 -17.19 -8.14
CA GLN A 19 5.52 -15.87 -7.69
C GLN A 19 6.04 -15.71 -6.26
N LEU A 20 6.72 -14.62 -5.97
CA LEU A 20 7.33 -14.42 -4.66
C LEU A 20 7.61 -12.95 -4.38
N CYS A 21 7.89 -12.66 -3.11
CA CYS A 21 8.78 -11.58 -2.71
C CYS A 21 10.00 -12.18 -2.01
N LEU A 22 11.19 -11.71 -2.36
CA LEU A 22 12.44 -12.12 -1.73
C LEU A 22 13.21 -10.88 -1.31
N SER A 23 13.55 -10.82 -0.02
CA SER A 23 14.23 -9.69 0.61
C SER A 23 15.52 -10.11 1.28
N TRP A 24 16.58 -9.34 1.06
CA TRP A 24 17.87 -9.42 1.74
C TRP A 24 17.92 -8.27 2.74
N CYS A 25 18.03 -8.61 4.03
CA CYS A 25 18.03 -7.64 5.13
C CYS A 25 19.37 -7.73 5.88
N GLN A 26 20.19 -6.67 5.84
CA GLN A 26 21.50 -6.66 6.51
C GLN A 26 21.39 -6.20 7.96
N GLY A 27 22.09 -6.89 8.87
CA GLY A 27 22.33 -6.40 10.23
C GLY A 27 21.21 -6.68 11.25
N ASP A 28 20.10 -7.28 10.82
CA ASP A 28 19.01 -7.69 11.70
C ASP A 28 19.07 -9.19 12.03
N ASP A 29 18.49 -9.57 13.17
CA ASP A 29 18.19 -10.97 13.46
C ASP A 29 16.83 -11.38 12.87
N LEU A 30 16.54 -12.69 12.89
CA LEU A 30 15.31 -13.24 12.29
C LEU A 30 14.04 -12.66 12.91
N GLU A 31 13.99 -12.45 14.23
CA GLU A 31 12.79 -11.93 14.91
C GLU A 31 12.59 -10.44 14.66
N GLU A 32 13.67 -9.66 14.57
CA GLU A 32 13.63 -8.26 14.19
C GLU A 32 13.11 -8.08 12.76
N VAL A 33 13.58 -8.93 11.82
CA VAL A 33 13.03 -8.94 10.45
C VAL A 33 11.55 -9.28 10.48
N ALA A 34 11.13 -10.35 11.17
CA ALA A 34 9.71 -10.71 11.28
C ALA A 34 8.85 -9.57 11.82
N ARG A 35 9.32 -8.87 12.86
CA ARG A 35 8.63 -7.72 13.45
C ARG A 35 8.48 -6.56 12.46
N ARG A 36 9.52 -6.26 11.68
CA ARG A 36 9.48 -5.20 10.66
C ARG A 36 8.57 -5.54 9.49
N PHE A 37 8.38 -6.83 9.21
CA PHE A 37 7.36 -7.31 8.27
C PHE A 37 5.92 -7.19 8.81
N GLY A 38 5.74 -6.89 10.11
CA GLY A 38 4.43 -6.91 10.76
C GLY A 38 3.88 -8.32 10.94
N ALA A 39 4.75 -9.32 11.08
CA ALA A 39 4.34 -10.70 11.28
C ALA A 39 3.75 -10.91 12.69
N ASP A 40 2.86 -11.90 12.83
CA ASP A 40 2.37 -12.35 14.13
C ASP A 40 3.50 -13.06 14.88
N MET A 41 4.12 -12.36 15.85
CA MET A 41 5.23 -12.90 16.61
C MET A 41 4.86 -14.14 17.44
N SER A 42 3.57 -14.41 17.67
CA SER A 42 3.11 -15.61 18.36
C SER A 42 3.08 -16.86 17.46
N SER A 43 3.13 -16.68 16.13
CA SER A 43 3.12 -17.77 15.16
C SER A 43 4.51 -18.33 14.85
N GLY A 44 5.57 -17.77 15.44
CA GLY A 44 6.96 -18.08 15.10
C GLY A 44 7.33 -19.54 15.37
N ALA A 45 7.75 -20.27 14.33
CA ALA A 45 8.16 -21.67 14.45
C ALA A 45 9.29 -22.02 13.46
N TRP A 46 10.15 -22.96 13.83
CA TRP A 46 11.05 -23.60 12.85
C TRP A 46 10.28 -24.67 12.10
N ALA A 47 10.34 -24.63 10.77
CA ALA A 47 9.65 -25.57 9.88
C ALA A 47 10.64 -26.24 8.93
N THR A 48 10.48 -27.54 8.72
CA THR A 48 11.20 -28.28 7.67
C THR A 48 10.60 -27.96 6.30
N PRO A 49 11.27 -28.29 5.16
CA PRO A 49 10.69 -28.06 3.84
C PRO A 49 9.30 -28.69 3.66
N ASP A 50 9.09 -29.89 4.18
CA ASP A 50 7.79 -30.58 4.11
C ASP A 50 6.73 -29.82 4.93
N ASP A 51 7.05 -29.38 6.16
CA ASP A 51 6.14 -28.57 6.98
C ASP A 51 5.81 -27.22 6.31
N ILE A 52 6.77 -26.64 5.58
CA ILE A 52 6.58 -25.37 4.87
C ILE A 52 5.60 -25.53 3.72
N GLU A 53 5.66 -26.64 2.97
CA GLU A 53 4.69 -26.93 1.90
C GLU A 53 3.26 -26.97 2.47
N ASP A 54 3.05 -27.70 3.58
CA ASP A 54 1.75 -27.76 4.27
C ASP A 54 1.29 -26.37 4.74
N LEU A 55 2.20 -25.58 5.34
CA LEU A 55 1.88 -24.22 5.81
C LEU A 55 1.56 -23.24 4.68
N GLU A 56 2.20 -23.39 3.50
CA GLU A 56 1.88 -22.57 2.32
C GLU A 56 0.47 -22.85 1.80
N GLU A 57 0.01 -24.11 1.90
CA GLU A 57 -1.38 -24.48 1.55
C GLU A 57 -2.40 -23.95 2.58
N GLU A 58 -2.06 -23.99 3.87
CA GLU A 58 -2.92 -23.48 4.95
C GLU A 58 -3.00 -21.94 4.99
N HIS A 59 -1.89 -21.26 4.66
CA HIS A 59 -1.72 -19.82 4.76
C HIS A 59 -1.28 -19.18 3.43
N PRO A 60 -2.06 -19.32 2.35
CA PRO A 60 -1.64 -18.90 1.01
C PRO A 60 -1.39 -17.39 0.95
N GLY A 61 -0.17 -17.01 0.56
CA GLY A 61 0.25 -15.61 0.45
C GLY A 61 0.47 -14.88 1.78
N GLN A 62 0.42 -15.60 2.91
CA GLN A 62 0.57 -15.03 4.26
C GLN A 62 1.82 -15.52 4.99
N LEU A 63 2.56 -16.47 4.43
CA LEU A 63 3.74 -17.05 5.06
C LEU A 63 4.99 -16.19 4.81
N LEU A 64 5.73 -15.89 5.87
CA LEU A 64 7.05 -15.26 5.85
C LEU A 64 8.08 -16.30 6.28
N GLN A 65 9.01 -16.65 5.39
CA GLN A 65 10.06 -17.64 5.66
C GLN A 65 11.40 -16.96 5.80
N LEU A 66 12.04 -17.12 6.94
CA LEU A 66 13.29 -16.45 7.29
C LEU A 66 14.44 -17.44 7.45
N ALA A 67 15.60 -17.09 6.92
CA ALA A 67 16.82 -17.84 7.16
C ALA A 67 18.07 -16.94 7.12
N PRO A 68 19.11 -17.27 7.92
CA PRO A 68 20.36 -16.54 7.87
C PRO A 68 21.13 -16.84 6.58
N LEU A 69 21.80 -15.82 6.04
CA LEU A 69 22.74 -15.89 4.92
C LEU A 69 23.97 -15.01 5.24
N GLY A 70 24.87 -15.54 6.07
CA GLY A 70 26.01 -14.77 6.57
C GLY A 70 25.58 -13.66 7.52
N ASP A 71 25.88 -12.41 7.16
CA ASP A 71 25.49 -11.17 7.85
C ASP A 71 24.12 -10.62 7.41
N TRP A 72 23.40 -11.39 6.58
CA TRP A 72 22.08 -11.07 6.06
C TRP A 72 21.03 -12.05 6.57
N VAL A 73 19.78 -11.60 6.62
CA VAL A 73 18.60 -12.44 6.69
C VAL A 73 17.92 -12.42 5.33
N ILE A 74 17.57 -13.61 4.84
CA ILE A 74 16.71 -13.76 3.66
C ILE A 74 15.28 -13.97 4.13
N ALA A 75 14.38 -13.14 3.63
CA ALA A 75 12.95 -13.25 3.82
C ALA A 75 12.28 -13.61 2.50
N LEU A 76 11.65 -14.79 2.46
CA LEU A 76 10.88 -15.28 1.32
C LEU A 76 9.39 -15.26 1.68
N GLU A 77 8.59 -14.60 0.85
CA GLU A 77 7.14 -14.65 0.87
C GLU A 77 6.63 -15.32 -0.41
N PRO A 78 6.21 -16.60 -0.36
CA PRO A 78 5.56 -17.25 -1.48
C PRO A 78 4.26 -16.50 -1.83
N ALA A 79 4.14 -16.06 -3.08
CA ALA A 79 3.02 -15.23 -3.56
C ALA A 79 2.75 -13.92 -2.76
N GLY A 80 3.69 -13.49 -1.89
CA GLY A 80 3.59 -12.24 -1.15
C GLY A 80 4.26 -11.06 -1.85
N PHE A 81 4.21 -9.89 -1.20
CA PHE A 81 4.77 -8.63 -1.71
C PHE A 81 5.12 -7.63 -0.60
N GLN A 82 5.10 -8.05 0.67
CA GLN A 82 5.31 -7.13 1.80
C GLN A 82 6.70 -6.50 1.75
N GLY A 83 7.73 -7.28 1.40
CA GLY A 83 9.13 -6.86 1.45
C GLY A 83 9.48 -5.69 0.52
N VAL A 84 8.68 -5.41 -0.52
CA VAL A 84 8.88 -4.26 -1.43
C VAL A 84 8.11 -3.01 -1.00
N ARG A 85 7.23 -3.10 0.00
CA ARG A 85 6.41 -1.98 0.47
C ARG A 85 7.26 -0.96 1.24
N PRO A 86 7.06 0.35 1.06
CA PRO A 86 7.86 1.39 1.73
C PRO A 86 7.91 1.30 3.25
N GLU A 87 6.77 1.01 3.88
CA GLU A 87 6.59 0.79 5.32
C GLU A 87 7.35 -0.44 5.85
N ILE A 88 7.82 -1.34 4.97
CA ILE A 88 8.59 -2.53 5.33
C ILE A 88 10.07 -2.32 4.98
N ILE A 89 10.39 -2.03 3.71
CA ILE A 89 11.79 -1.98 3.25
C ILE A 89 12.59 -0.82 3.85
N GLY A 90 11.95 0.33 4.10
CA GLY A 90 12.58 1.45 4.78
C GLY A 90 13.09 1.02 6.15
N PRO A 91 12.19 0.60 7.08
CA PRO A 91 12.58 0.08 8.38
C PRO A 91 13.60 -1.06 8.33
N LEU A 92 13.48 -2.03 7.41
CA LEU A 92 14.46 -3.12 7.25
C LEU A 92 15.88 -2.62 6.98
N SER A 93 16.04 -1.46 6.34
CA SER A 93 17.36 -0.89 6.06
C SER A 93 17.94 -0.02 7.19
N SER A 94 17.24 0.17 8.32
CA SER A 94 17.65 1.13 9.38
C SER A 94 19.00 0.79 10.05
N GLY A 95 19.43 -0.47 10.00
CA GLY A 95 20.71 -0.96 10.52
C GLY A 95 21.77 -1.27 9.46
N GLY A 96 21.50 -0.96 8.19
CA GLY A 96 22.38 -1.30 7.08
C GLY A 96 21.70 -1.11 5.72
N GLN A 97 21.53 -2.21 4.99
CA GLN A 97 20.96 -2.22 3.66
C GLN A 97 19.83 -3.25 3.57
N ALA A 98 18.82 -2.93 2.78
CA ALA A 98 17.77 -3.87 2.40
C ALA A 98 17.56 -3.85 0.89
N PHE A 99 17.44 -5.03 0.29
CA PHE A 99 17.08 -5.20 -1.12
C PHE A 99 15.93 -6.18 -1.22
N SER A 100 14.87 -5.80 -1.92
CA SER A 100 13.71 -6.67 -2.11
C SER A 100 13.29 -6.69 -3.56
N VAL A 101 12.87 -7.86 -4.02
CA VAL A 101 12.23 -8.02 -5.32
C VAL A 101 10.96 -8.83 -5.18
N SER A 102 9.89 -8.43 -5.86
CA SER A 102 8.66 -9.20 -5.97
C SER A 102 8.23 -9.36 -7.43
N TRP A 103 7.53 -10.45 -7.72
CA TRP A 103 6.75 -10.61 -8.94
C TRP A 103 5.60 -11.59 -8.76
N ASN A 104 4.48 -11.34 -9.45
CA ASN A 104 3.36 -12.27 -9.57
C ASN A 104 3.32 -12.98 -10.94
N ILE A 105 2.26 -13.74 -11.19
CA ILE A 105 2.07 -14.50 -12.46
C ILE A 105 1.91 -13.60 -13.68
N GLU A 106 1.39 -12.39 -13.49
CA GLU A 106 1.19 -11.38 -14.52
C GLU A 106 2.43 -10.50 -14.73
N LEU A 107 3.51 -10.76 -13.98
CA LEU A 107 4.71 -9.93 -13.91
C LEU A 107 4.44 -8.51 -13.41
N ASP A 108 3.38 -8.31 -12.63
CA ASP A 108 3.35 -7.18 -11.73
C ASP A 108 4.48 -7.38 -10.73
N SER A 109 5.42 -6.44 -10.71
CA SER A 109 6.73 -6.61 -10.08
C SER A 109 7.24 -5.31 -9.50
N SER A 110 8.02 -5.44 -8.46
CA SER A 110 8.69 -4.32 -7.83
C SER A 110 10.09 -4.75 -7.40
N VAL A 111 11.06 -3.87 -7.60
CA VAL A 111 12.42 -3.97 -7.08
C VAL A 111 12.64 -2.73 -6.24
N CYS A 112 13.07 -2.90 -5.00
CA CYS A 112 13.34 -1.81 -4.07
C CYS A 112 14.70 -2.04 -3.41
N TYR A 113 15.49 -0.97 -3.29
CA TYR A 113 16.71 -0.93 -2.52
C TYR A 113 16.68 0.25 -1.57
N ALA A 114 16.93 -0.03 -0.30
CA ALA A 114 16.94 0.94 0.77
C ALA A 114 18.23 0.83 1.59
N ALA A 115 18.70 1.96 2.10
CA ALA A 115 19.85 2.03 2.98
C ALA A 115 19.62 3.12 4.02
N ASP A 116 19.97 2.84 5.27
CA ASP A 116 19.85 3.76 6.41
C ASP A 116 18.42 4.32 6.59
N GLY A 117 17.40 3.49 6.39
CA GLY A 117 15.99 3.87 6.54
C GLY A 117 15.37 4.57 5.32
N GLU A 118 16.14 4.83 4.26
CA GLU A 118 15.69 5.58 3.08
C GLU A 118 15.72 4.72 1.81
N ILE A 119 14.61 4.72 1.06
CA ILE A 119 14.53 4.07 -0.25
C ILE A 119 15.40 4.86 -1.23
N LYS A 120 16.51 4.26 -1.65
CA LYS A 120 17.47 4.86 -2.58
C LYS A 120 16.99 4.71 -4.01
N THR A 121 16.59 3.50 -4.41
CA THR A 121 16.04 3.25 -5.74
C THR A 121 14.92 2.22 -5.74
N SER A 122 13.91 2.42 -6.59
CA SER A 122 12.85 1.46 -6.84
C SER A 122 12.40 1.49 -8.31
N PHE A 123 12.03 0.34 -8.86
CA PHE A 123 11.55 0.19 -10.24
C PHE A 123 10.76 -1.10 -10.47
N ASN A 124 10.04 -1.16 -11.60
CA ASN A 124 9.38 -2.38 -12.07
C ASN A 124 10.32 -3.17 -13.00
N LEU A 125 10.29 -4.51 -12.98
CA LEU A 125 11.16 -5.32 -13.84
C LEU A 125 10.91 -5.12 -15.34
N VAL A 126 9.70 -4.69 -15.72
CA VAL A 126 9.34 -4.37 -17.11
C VAL A 126 9.90 -3.01 -17.55
N GLU A 127 10.05 -2.08 -16.62
CA GLU A 127 10.48 -0.69 -16.86
C GLU A 127 11.71 -0.34 -16.01
N VAL A 128 12.80 -1.10 -16.16
CA VAL A 128 14.03 -0.97 -15.36
C VAL A 128 14.64 0.43 -15.43
N GLU A 129 14.50 1.11 -16.57
CA GLU A 129 15.02 2.47 -16.77
C GLU A 129 14.22 3.54 -16.02
N THR A 130 12.94 3.29 -15.69
CA THR A 130 12.07 4.20 -14.95
C THR A 130 12.22 3.96 -13.45
N ARG A 131 13.10 4.76 -12.82
CA ARG A 131 13.48 4.60 -11.41
C ARG A 131 13.08 5.79 -10.55
N TYR A 132 12.71 5.49 -9.31
CA TYR A 132 12.32 6.45 -8.28
C TYR A 132 13.15 6.25 -7.02
N GLY A 133 13.12 7.21 -6.08
CA GLY A 133 13.86 7.14 -4.81
C GLY A 133 14.85 8.29 -4.64
N ALA A 134 15.56 8.31 -3.51
CA ALA A 134 16.47 9.39 -3.15
C ALA A 134 17.75 9.45 -4.02
N ASP A 135 18.19 8.30 -4.53
CA ASP A 135 19.30 8.17 -5.49
C ASP A 135 18.97 7.09 -6.53
N PRO A 136 18.13 7.40 -7.53
CA PRO A 136 17.64 6.42 -8.50
C PRO A 136 18.76 5.68 -9.26
N ALA A 137 19.94 6.30 -9.39
CA ALA A 137 21.08 5.79 -10.13
C ALA A 137 22.07 4.97 -9.28
N VAL A 138 21.85 4.85 -7.96
CA VAL A 138 22.80 4.20 -7.02
C VAL A 138 23.19 2.77 -7.43
N LEU A 139 22.28 2.03 -8.08
CA LEU A 139 22.51 0.65 -8.52
C LEU A 139 23.04 0.54 -9.96
N ASP A 140 23.32 1.64 -10.68
CA ASP A 140 23.81 1.62 -12.07
C ASP A 140 25.02 0.70 -12.29
N PRO A 141 26.06 0.69 -11.42
CA PRO A 141 27.19 -0.21 -11.58
C PRO A 141 26.76 -1.69 -11.52
N VAL A 142 25.92 -2.03 -10.53
CA VAL A 142 25.52 -3.41 -10.26
C VAL A 142 24.54 -3.91 -11.32
N LEU A 143 23.58 -3.07 -11.74
CA LEU A 143 22.65 -3.37 -12.84
C LEU A 143 23.40 -3.71 -14.14
N ARG A 144 24.45 -2.94 -14.47
CA ARG A 144 25.30 -3.22 -15.63
C ARG A 144 26.08 -4.51 -15.48
N GLU A 145 26.58 -4.80 -14.28
CA GLU A 145 27.33 -6.02 -14.00
C GLU A 145 26.46 -7.29 -14.13
N VAL A 146 25.25 -7.28 -13.57
CA VAL A 146 24.32 -8.41 -13.71
C VAL A 146 23.61 -8.44 -15.07
N GLY A 147 23.71 -7.36 -15.84
CA GLY A 147 23.09 -7.19 -17.14
C GLY A 147 21.57 -7.08 -17.06
N LEU A 148 21.02 -6.47 -16.00
CA LEU A 148 19.59 -6.20 -15.87
C LEU A 148 19.25 -4.88 -16.54
N HIS A 149 18.43 -4.95 -17.60
CA HIS A 149 17.94 -3.79 -18.35
C HIS A 149 16.57 -4.12 -18.98
N GLY A 150 15.88 -3.10 -19.47
CA GLY A 150 14.62 -3.22 -20.20
C GLY A 150 14.74 -4.07 -21.46
N GLY A 151 13.63 -4.69 -21.87
CA GLY A 151 13.55 -5.47 -23.11
C GLY A 151 14.05 -6.92 -23.03
N LEU A 152 14.63 -7.35 -21.89
CA LEU A 152 15.00 -8.76 -21.68
C LEU A 152 13.78 -9.70 -21.64
N PRO A 153 13.93 -11.00 -21.95
CA PRO A 153 12.88 -11.99 -21.69
C PRO A 153 12.51 -12.05 -20.20
N VAL A 154 11.25 -12.37 -19.89
CA VAL A 154 10.71 -12.40 -18.51
C VAL A 154 11.58 -13.23 -17.56
N GLU A 155 11.89 -14.47 -17.93
CA GLU A 155 12.69 -15.36 -17.08
C GLU A 155 14.12 -14.86 -16.89
N THR A 156 14.70 -14.20 -17.90
CA THR A 156 16.01 -13.54 -17.76
C THR A 156 15.94 -12.38 -16.78
N ARG A 157 14.87 -11.58 -16.78
CA ARG A 157 14.71 -10.47 -15.81
C ARG A 157 14.63 -11.00 -14.38
N LYS A 158 13.83 -12.05 -14.13
CA LYS A 158 13.74 -12.71 -12.82
C LYS A 158 15.09 -13.26 -12.37
N ALA A 159 15.82 -13.93 -13.27
CA ALA A 159 17.16 -14.42 -12.96
C ALA A 159 18.12 -13.28 -12.59
N ARG A 160 18.07 -12.14 -13.31
CA ARG A 160 19.00 -11.03 -13.08
C ARG A 160 18.63 -10.18 -11.87
N SER A 161 17.37 -10.10 -11.50
CA SER A 161 16.95 -9.44 -10.25
C SER A 161 17.37 -10.24 -9.01
N LEU A 162 17.36 -11.57 -9.06
CA LEU A 162 17.95 -12.39 -7.99
C LEU A 162 19.47 -12.20 -7.92
N ALA A 163 20.16 -12.24 -9.06
CA ALA A 163 21.59 -11.98 -9.11
C ALA A 163 21.97 -10.57 -8.60
N LEU A 164 21.07 -9.59 -8.75
CA LEU A 164 21.25 -8.26 -8.16
C LEU A 164 21.29 -8.32 -6.63
N GLY A 165 20.38 -9.08 -6.00
CA GLY A 165 20.39 -9.30 -4.55
C GLY A 165 21.64 -10.04 -4.06
N GLU A 166 22.09 -11.05 -4.80
CA GLU A 166 23.36 -11.76 -4.51
C GLU A 166 24.58 -10.82 -4.61
N LYS A 167 24.58 -9.90 -5.57
CA LYS A 167 25.67 -8.93 -5.74
C LYS A 167 25.68 -7.86 -4.66
N ILE A 168 24.52 -7.36 -4.26
CA ILE A 168 24.38 -6.40 -3.16
C ILE A 168 24.84 -7.04 -1.85
N SER A 169 24.41 -8.27 -1.57
CA SER A 169 24.77 -8.97 -0.34
C SER A 169 26.17 -9.59 -0.34
N GLY A 170 26.75 -9.82 -1.53
CA GLY A 170 27.97 -10.59 -1.69
C GLY A 170 27.78 -12.08 -1.36
N ARG A 171 26.53 -12.57 -1.28
CA ARG A 171 26.18 -13.94 -0.90
C ARG A 171 25.30 -14.60 -1.97
N PRO A 172 25.73 -15.72 -2.57
CA PRO A 172 24.90 -16.43 -3.53
C PRO A 172 23.76 -17.17 -2.82
N LEU A 173 22.61 -17.26 -3.47
CA LEU A 173 21.55 -18.18 -3.10
C LEU A 173 21.89 -19.57 -3.64
N THR A 174 21.69 -20.59 -2.82
CA THR A 174 21.97 -21.99 -3.20
C THR A 174 20.71 -22.83 -3.13
N PRO A 175 20.54 -23.85 -3.98
CA PRO A 175 19.48 -24.85 -3.82
C PRO A 175 19.35 -25.41 -2.39
N ASP A 176 20.47 -25.61 -1.69
CA ASP A 176 20.49 -26.12 -0.31
C ASP A 176 19.76 -25.20 0.68
N TRP A 177 19.68 -23.90 0.39
CA TRP A 177 18.95 -22.94 1.23
C TRP A 177 17.43 -23.20 1.17
N LEU A 178 16.90 -23.59 0.01
CA LEU A 178 15.49 -23.97 -0.15
C LEU A 178 15.14 -25.31 0.52
N HIS A 179 16.13 -26.16 0.75
CA HIS A 179 15.94 -27.45 1.44
C HIS A 179 16.33 -27.41 2.92
N SER A 180 16.80 -26.28 3.42
CA SER A 180 17.13 -26.11 4.82
C SER A 180 15.88 -25.72 5.62
N PRO A 181 15.77 -26.12 6.91
CA PRO A 181 14.75 -25.58 7.79
C PRO A 181 14.78 -24.06 7.83
N ARG A 182 13.60 -23.44 7.90
CA ARG A 182 13.44 -21.98 7.96
C ARG A 182 12.60 -21.59 9.16
N PHE A 183 12.83 -20.38 9.67
CA PHE A 183 12.02 -19.82 10.73
C PHE A 183 10.85 -19.09 10.10
N VAL A 184 9.63 -19.55 10.35
CA VAL A 184 8.43 -19.10 9.68
C VAL A 184 7.52 -18.31 10.60
N PHE A 185 6.84 -17.33 10.01
CA PHE A 185 5.79 -16.54 10.64
C PHE A 185 4.62 -16.35 9.68
N THR A 186 3.46 -15.99 10.20
CA THR A 186 2.31 -15.56 9.39
C THR A 186 2.14 -14.04 9.44
N ILE A 187 1.68 -13.46 8.33
CA ILE A 187 1.31 -12.05 8.20
C ILE A 187 -0.19 -11.99 7.94
N THR A 188 -0.98 -12.01 9.01
CA THR A 188 -2.45 -12.04 8.93
C THR A 188 -3.11 -10.65 8.97
N ASP A 189 -2.46 -9.67 9.60
CA ASP A 189 -2.87 -8.26 9.62
C ASP A 189 -1.66 -7.39 9.22
N PRO A 190 -1.41 -7.21 7.91
CA PRO A 190 -0.21 -6.54 7.43
C PRO A 190 -0.17 -5.07 7.89
N LEU A 191 1.04 -4.51 8.02
CA LEU A 191 1.19 -3.09 8.35
C LEU A 191 0.40 -2.21 7.37
N PRO A 192 -0.24 -1.13 7.82
CA PRO A 192 -0.91 -0.19 6.92
C PRO A 192 0.13 0.57 6.08
N ASP A 193 -0.27 0.97 4.86
CA ASP A 193 0.57 1.77 3.97
C ASP A 193 1.09 3.05 4.66
N LEU A 194 2.30 3.50 4.29
CA LEU A 194 2.77 4.82 4.70
C LEU A 194 1.76 5.91 4.30
N PRO A 195 1.31 6.76 5.26
CA PRO A 195 0.39 7.84 4.95
C PRO A 195 0.87 8.76 3.81
N VAL A 196 2.17 9.07 3.78
CA VAL A 196 2.79 9.88 2.74
C VAL A 196 3.80 9.02 2.00
N LEU A 197 3.53 8.76 0.72
CA LEU A 197 4.44 8.00 -0.13
C LEU A 197 5.69 8.84 -0.47
N PRO A 198 6.87 8.22 -0.67
CA PRO A 198 8.07 8.93 -1.11
C PRO A 198 7.88 9.75 -2.39
N SER A 199 7.00 9.30 -3.30
CA SER A 199 6.65 10.02 -4.53
C SER A 199 6.00 11.39 -4.26
N TYR A 200 5.38 11.58 -3.10
CA TYR A 200 4.78 12.86 -2.68
C TYR A 200 5.82 13.83 -2.10
N LEU A 201 7.10 13.51 -2.10
CA LEU A 201 8.15 14.40 -1.59
C LEU A 201 8.78 15.26 -2.69
N SER A 202 8.53 14.96 -3.97
CA SER A 202 9.11 15.69 -5.10
C SER A 202 8.30 15.54 -6.40
N PRO A 203 7.48 16.54 -6.79
CA PRO A 203 7.19 17.76 -6.02
C PRO A 203 6.32 17.44 -4.80
N ARG A 204 6.58 18.14 -3.69
CA ARG A 204 5.78 17.99 -2.47
C ARG A 204 4.44 18.74 -2.59
N PRO A 205 3.27 18.07 -2.44
CA PRO A 205 1.99 18.76 -2.41
C PRO A 205 1.87 19.73 -1.23
N SER A 206 1.39 20.95 -1.50
CA SER A 206 1.27 22.02 -0.48
C SER A 206 0.33 21.68 0.67
N PHE A 207 -0.65 20.81 0.45
CA PHE A 207 -1.61 20.43 1.50
C PHE A 207 -0.92 19.70 2.67
N LEU A 208 0.22 19.04 2.42
CA LEU A 208 0.99 18.34 3.45
C LEU A 208 1.59 19.31 4.48
N ASP A 209 1.71 20.59 4.13
CA ASP A 209 2.28 21.64 4.98
C ASP A 209 1.19 22.48 5.68
N GLU A 210 -0.09 22.15 5.48
CA GLU A 210 -1.19 22.78 6.20
C GLU A 210 -1.13 22.40 7.69
N PRO A 211 -1.30 23.35 8.64
CA PRO A 211 -1.08 23.09 10.07
C PRO A 211 -1.90 21.94 10.67
N GLU A 212 -3.15 21.77 10.21
CA GLU A 212 -3.99 20.65 10.67
C GLU A 212 -3.52 19.31 10.09
N PHE A 213 -3.10 19.30 8.83
CA PHE A 213 -2.59 18.11 8.16
C PHE A 213 -1.26 17.65 8.76
N THR A 214 -0.33 18.57 8.99
CA THR A 214 0.95 18.29 9.67
C THR A 214 0.72 17.72 11.08
N ARG A 215 -0.26 18.24 11.82
CA ARG A 215 -0.61 17.73 13.16
C ARG A 215 -1.12 16.28 13.09
N ILE A 216 -2.00 15.99 12.15
CA ILE A 216 -2.56 14.65 11.94
C ILE A 216 -1.43 13.66 11.59
N LEU A 217 -0.53 14.04 10.68
CA LEU A 217 0.59 13.19 10.25
C LEU A 217 1.62 12.95 11.35
N SER A 218 1.87 13.93 12.22
CA SER A 218 2.89 13.82 13.28
C SER A 218 2.44 12.94 14.45
N GLY A 219 1.12 12.71 14.58
CA GLY A 219 0.56 11.86 15.62
C GLY A 219 -0.80 11.30 15.20
N PRO A 220 -0.83 10.30 14.30
CA PRO A 220 -2.05 9.59 13.96
C PRO A 220 -2.64 8.97 15.23
N ALA A 221 -3.80 9.46 15.65
CA ALA A 221 -4.46 9.00 16.87
C ALA A 221 -5.98 9.10 16.72
N PRO A 222 -6.78 8.35 17.52
CA PRO A 222 -8.24 8.41 17.48
C PRO A 222 -8.81 9.84 17.57
N THR A 223 -8.13 10.73 18.29
CA THR A 223 -8.51 12.14 18.44
C THR A 223 -8.44 12.96 17.15
N ALA A 224 -7.74 12.46 16.12
CA ALA A 224 -7.66 13.08 14.80
C ALA A 224 -8.89 12.78 13.92
N ALA A 225 -9.67 11.74 14.23
CA ALA A 225 -10.76 11.27 13.37
C ALA A 225 -11.81 12.35 13.03
N PRO A 226 -12.27 13.20 13.98
CA PRO A 226 -13.20 14.28 13.64
C PRO A 226 -12.60 15.30 12.64
N ALA A 227 -11.31 15.60 12.75
CA ALA A 227 -10.62 16.50 11.83
C ALA A 227 -10.51 15.90 10.42
N ILE A 228 -10.18 14.61 10.33
CA ILE A 228 -10.16 13.86 9.08
C ILE A 228 -11.55 13.89 8.42
N ALA A 229 -12.61 13.59 9.16
CA ALA A 229 -13.98 13.60 8.65
C ALA A 229 -14.37 14.99 8.10
N ARG A 230 -14.04 16.08 8.81
CA ARG A 230 -14.29 17.46 8.33
C ARG A 230 -13.54 17.77 7.03
N MET A 231 -12.26 17.43 6.93
CA MET A 231 -11.47 17.64 5.72
C MET A 231 -12.07 16.90 4.52
N VAL A 232 -12.49 15.65 4.72
CA VAL A 232 -13.13 14.84 3.69
C VAL A 232 -14.49 15.43 3.27
N VAL A 233 -15.33 15.82 4.24
CA VAL A 233 -16.63 16.46 3.97
C VAL A 233 -16.46 17.77 3.22
N SER A 234 -15.49 18.60 3.61
CA SER A 234 -15.19 19.87 2.92
C SER A 234 -14.81 19.64 1.46
N ALA A 235 -13.96 18.65 1.16
CA ALA A 235 -13.57 18.33 -0.20
C ALA A 235 -14.75 17.77 -1.02
N ALA A 236 -15.55 16.88 -0.43
CA ALA A 236 -16.73 16.32 -1.08
C ALA A 236 -17.81 17.39 -1.38
N ALA A 237 -18.03 18.33 -0.44
CA ALA A 237 -18.96 19.43 -0.60
C ALA A 237 -18.57 20.40 -1.73
N GLY A 238 -17.26 20.59 -1.97
CA GLY A 238 -16.77 21.42 -3.08
C GLY A 238 -17.01 20.82 -4.47
N VAL A 239 -17.24 19.51 -4.55
CA VAL A 239 -17.42 18.76 -5.80
C VAL A 239 -18.87 18.34 -6.03
N ALA A 240 -19.62 18.12 -4.97
CA ALA A 240 -21.05 17.88 -5.07
C ALA A 240 -21.76 19.20 -5.40
N ALA A 241 -22.63 19.22 -6.41
CA ALA A 241 -23.66 20.25 -6.54
C ALA A 241 -24.74 20.17 -5.43
N LEU A 242 -24.36 19.76 -4.23
CA LEU A 242 -25.17 19.85 -3.02
C LEU A 242 -25.20 21.33 -2.64
N GLN A 243 -26.32 22.00 -2.87
CA GLN A 243 -26.45 23.39 -2.48
C GLN A 243 -26.29 23.53 -0.96
N GLY A 244 -25.28 24.33 -0.58
CA GLY A 244 -24.99 24.97 0.72
C GLY A 244 -25.49 24.30 2.00
N GLU A 245 -26.80 24.24 2.19
CA GLU A 245 -27.44 23.96 3.47
C GLU A 245 -27.15 22.54 4.01
N LEU A 246 -27.15 21.50 3.17
CA LEU A 246 -26.91 20.13 3.65
C LEU A 246 -25.46 19.91 4.09
N ALA A 247 -24.49 20.42 3.32
CA ALA A 247 -23.08 20.33 3.68
C ALA A 247 -22.77 21.15 4.93
N GLU A 248 -23.35 22.36 5.04
CA GLU A 248 -23.25 23.19 6.24
C GLU A 248 -23.85 22.51 7.47
N GLU A 249 -25.00 21.84 7.33
CA GLU A 249 -25.63 21.14 8.45
C GLU A 249 -24.80 19.93 8.90
N ILE A 250 -24.18 19.20 7.98
CA ILE A 250 -23.28 18.09 8.29
C ILE A 250 -22.02 18.61 8.99
N MET A 251 -21.41 19.69 8.48
CA MET A 251 -20.26 20.33 9.12
C MET A 251 -20.61 20.78 10.54
N ALA A 252 -21.75 21.44 10.74
CA ALA A 252 -22.22 21.84 12.06
C ALA A 252 -22.44 20.64 13.00
N LEU A 253 -22.96 19.53 12.49
CA LEU A 253 -23.10 18.29 13.25
C LEU A 253 -21.74 17.68 13.63
N LEU A 254 -20.73 17.73 12.75
CA LEU A 254 -19.38 17.27 13.05
C LEU A 254 -18.67 18.16 14.07
N ASP A 255 -18.93 19.47 14.06
CA ASP A 255 -18.31 20.43 14.98
C ASP A 255 -18.95 20.46 16.37
N HIS A 256 -20.27 20.24 16.44
CA HIS A 256 -21.04 20.48 17.67
C HIS A 256 -21.82 19.27 18.17
N GLY A 257 -21.80 18.16 17.43
CA GLY A 257 -22.62 16.99 17.70
C GLY A 257 -24.08 17.18 17.29
N GLU A 258 -24.93 16.22 17.67
CA GLU A 258 -26.36 16.29 17.39
C GLU A 258 -27.03 17.40 18.21
N ARG A 259 -27.80 18.26 17.53
CA ARG A 259 -28.64 19.29 18.17
C ARG A 259 -29.91 18.70 18.79
N TYR A 260 -30.36 17.56 18.25
CA TYR A 260 -31.51 16.81 18.74
C TYR A 260 -31.33 15.32 18.45
N PRO A 261 -31.88 14.43 19.29
CA PRO A 261 -31.79 12.99 19.06
C PRO A 261 -32.36 12.62 17.70
N GLY A 262 -31.60 11.87 16.91
CA GLY A 262 -32.05 11.43 15.60
C GLY A 262 -31.61 12.32 14.43
N GLN A 263 -30.93 13.45 14.70
CA GLN A 263 -30.51 14.38 13.63
C GLN A 263 -29.62 13.68 12.60
N ARG A 264 -28.66 12.86 13.04
CA ARG A 264 -27.75 12.11 12.17
C ARG A 264 -28.50 11.15 11.26
N GLN A 265 -29.44 10.38 11.80
CA GLN A 265 -30.27 9.45 11.02
C GLN A 265 -31.16 10.20 10.02
N ALA A 266 -31.71 11.35 10.42
CA ALA A 266 -32.51 12.20 9.53
C ALA A 266 -31.67 12.71 8.34
N LEU A 267 -30.46 13.21 8.60
CA LEU A 267 -29.54 13.65 7.56
C LEU A 267 -29.11 12.50 6.64
N GLN A 268 -28.81 11.32 7.20
CA GLN A 268 -28.51 10.13 6.40
C GLN A 268 -29.67 9.74 5.48
N ALA A 269 -30.92 9.80 5.96
CA ALA A 269 -32.09 9.51 5.15
C ALA A 269 -32.27 10.52 3.99
N LEU A 270 -32.09 11.82 4.27
CA LEU A 270 -32.14 12.87 3.26
C LEU A 270 -31.06 12.69 2.17
N LEU A 271 -29.83 12.38 2.58
CA LEU A 271 -28.73 12.11 1.66
C LEU A 271 -28.99 10.84 0.83
N ALA A 272 -29.55 9.78 1.43
CA ALA A 272 -29.89 8.56 0.71
C ALA A 272 -30.92 8.82 -0.40
N GLU A 273 -31.98 9.57 -0.09
CA GLU A 273 -32.99 9.98 -1.07
C GLU A 273 -32.36 10.83 -2.19
N HIS A 274 -31.54 11.82 -1.83
CA HIS A 274 -30.85 12.66 -2.81
C HIS A 274 -29.93 11.85 -3.73
N ARG A 275 -29.14 10.93 -3.17
CA ARG A 275 -28.24 10.04 -3.91
C ARG A 275 -29.02 9.20 -4.93
N ASP A 276 -30.11 8.58 -4.50
CA ASP A 276 -30.89 7.66 -5.34
C ASP A 276 -31.58 8.42 -6.48
N MET A 277 -32.15 9.60 -6.18
CA MET A 277 -32.72 10.49 -7.20
C MET A 277 -31.68 10.89 -8.25
N THR A 278 -30.50 11.32 -7.79
CA THR A 278 -29.40 11.79 -8.64
C THR A 278 -28.86 10.66 -9.52
N TRP A 279 -28.68 9.46 -8.95
CA TRP A 279 -28.24 8.27 -9.66
C TRP A 279 -29.24 7.84 -10.75
N GLN A 280 -30.53 7.82 -10.43
CA GLN A 280 -31.58 7.51 -11.40
C GLN A 280 -31.66 8.54 -12.52
N GLN A 281 -31.46 9.83 -12.23
CA GLN A 281 -31.42 10.87 -13.23
C GLN A 281 -30.21 10.74 -14.16
N ALA A 282 -29.02 10.43 -13.62
CA ALA A 282 -27.82 10.15 -14.41
C ALA A 282 -28.04 8.97 -15.37
N GLY A 283 -28.64 7.88 -14.87
CA GLY A 283 -28.97 6.70 -15.69
C GLY A 283 -29.93 7.01 -16.84
N ARG A 284 -30.95 7.84 -16.60
CA ARG A 284 -31.86 8.33 -17.65
C ARG A 284 -31.12 9.17 -18.70
N LEU A 285 -30.31 10.13 -18.27
CA LEU A 285 -29.54 10.97 -19.19
C LEU A 285 -28.56 10.15 -20.04
N ARG A 286 -27.95 9.09 -19.51
CA ARG A 286 -27.11 8.16 -20.29
C ARG A 286 -27.91 7.38 -21.33
N ALA A 287 -29.08 6.86 -20.96
CA ALA A 287 -29.93 6.11 -21.88
C ALA A 287 -30.41 6.99 -23.05
N ASP A 288 -30.63 8.28 -22.78
CA ASP A 288 -31.10 9.26 -23.76
C ASP A 288 -29.95 9.99 -24.49
N ALA A 289 -28.69 9.76 -24.10
CA ALA A 289 -27.55 10.50 -24.64
C ALA A 289 -27.18 10.05 -26.07
N THR A 290 -27.26 11.00 -27.01
CA THR A 290 -26.53 10.95 -28.28
C THR A 290 -25.03 11.12 -27.99
N PRO A 291 -24.10 10.51 -28.76
CA PRO A 291 -22.66 10.71 -28.56
C PRO A 291 -22.30 12.21 -28.48
N GLY A 292 -21.75 12.64 -27.35
CA GLY A 292 -21.35 14.04 -27.10
C GLY A 292 -22.15 14.83 -26.05
N ARG A 293 -23.20 14.28 -25.42
CA ARG A 293 -23.94 14.90 -24.28
C ARG A 293 -23.72 14.20 -22.92
N ALA A 294 -22.58 13.54 -22.75
CA ALA A 294 -22.27 12.74 -21.56
C ALA A 294 -22.00 13.56 -20.28
N ASP A 295 -21.78 14.87 -20.39
CA ASP A 295 -21.28 15.71 -19.29
C ASP A 295 -22.31 15.89 -18.16
N ALA A 296 -23.59 16.08 -18.48
CA ALA A 296 -24.64 16.25 -17.46
C ALA A 296 -24.92 14.95 -16.67
N ALA A 297 -24.84 13.78 -17.32
CA ALA A 297 -24.96 12.51 -16.61
C ALA A 297 -23.76 12.29 -15.68
N LEU A 298 -22.57 12.69 -16.14
CA LEU A 298 -21.35 12.61 -15.37
C LEU A 298 -21.37 13.52 -14.13
N GLU A 299 -21.84 14.76 -14.25
CA GLU A 299 -22.00 15.68 -13.11
C GLU A 299 -22.88 15.08 -12.01
N LEU A 300 -23.98 14.43 -12.39
CA LEU A 300 -24.87 13.74 -11.44
C LEU A 300 -24.21 12.52 -10.80
N GLU A 301 -23.40 11.75 -11.53
CA GLU A 301 -22.63 10.63 -10.95
C GLU A 301 -21.61 11.11 -9.92
N VAL A 302 -20.96 12.24 -10.19
CA VAL A 302 -20.03 12.89 -9.26
C VAL A 302 -20.79 13.34 -8.00
N ALA A 303 -21.94 13.98 -8.15
CA ALA A 303 -22.78 14.39 -7.01
C ALA A 303 -23.29 13.20 -6.20
N SER A 304 -23.71 12.10 -6.85
CA SER A 304 -24.13 10.87 -6.19
C SER A 304 -22.97 10.23 -5.39
N SER A 305 -21.77 10.23 -5.96
CA SER A 305 -20.57 9.71 -5.30
C SER A 305 -20.19 10.57 -4.09
N ALA A 306 -20.23 11.89 -4.21
CA ALA A 306 -19.96 12.80 -3.09
C ALA A 306 -20.99 12.67 -1.97
N THR A 307 -22.26 12.42 -2.32
CA THR A 307 -23.31 12.13 -1.32
C THR A 307 -22.98 10.87 -0.51
N ARG A 308 -22.37 9.83 -1.11
CA ARG A 308 -21.90 8.65 -0.35
C ARG A 308 -20.81 8.99 0.66
N VAL A 309 -19.90 9.89 0.31
CA VAL A 309 -18.86 10.38 1.23
C VAL A 309 -19.49 11.07 2.45
N LEU A 310 -20.46 11.95 2.20
CA LEU A 310 -21.19 12.65 3.26
C LEU A 310 -21.98 11.69 4.17
N MET A 311 -22.64 10.68 3.59
CA MET A 311 -23.34 9.66 4.37
C MET A 311 -22.37 8.87 5.27
N ALA A 312 -21.19 8.52 4.74
CA ALA A 312 -20.17 7.81 5.50
C ALA A 312 -19.59 8.65 6.65
N ALA A 313 -19.41 9.95 6.45
CA ALA A 313 -18.98 10.87 7.50
C ALA A 313 -20.00 11.00 8.65
N LEU A 314 -21.24 10.57 8.42
CA LEU A 314 -22.30 10.55 9.43
C LEU A 314 -22.37 9.24 10.22
N LEU A 315 -21.43 8.29 10.08
CA LEU A 315 -21.44 7.11 10.96
C LEU A 315 -21.28 7.50 12.45
N PRO A 316 -21.86 6.73 13.40
CA PRO A 316 -21.85 7.11 14.82
C PRO A 316 -20.46 7.07 15.45
N ASP A 317 -19.64 6.09 15.07
CA ASP A 317 -18.25 5.99 15.53
C ASP A 317 -17.37 6.97 14.73
N PRO A 318 -16.63 7.89 15.38
CA PRO A 318 -15.83 8.89 14.66
C PRO A 318 -14.72 8.29 13.79
N ILE A 319 -14.12 7.17 14.19
CA ILE A 319 -13.02 6.53 13.48
C ILE A 319 -13.58 5.84 12.24
N GLU A 320 -14.64 5.06 12.41
CA GLU A 320 -15.37 4.42 11.31
C GLU A 320 -15.87 5.48 10.32
N ALA A 321 -16.43 6.59 10.82
CA ALA A 321 -16.89 7.70 9.99
C ALA A 321 -15.75 8.32 9.15
N ALA A 322 -14.61 8.61 9.79
CA ALA A 322 -13.45 9.19 9.11
C ALA A 322 -12.87 8.25 8.06
N LEU A 323 -12.67 6.97 8.40
CA LEU A 323 -12.12 5.96 7.52
C LEU A 323 -13.06 5.66 6.34
N ALA A 324 -14.35 5.43 6.62
CA ALA A 324 -15.35 5.18 5.60
C ALA A 324 -15.49 6.37 4.65
N ALA A 325 -15.56 7.60 5.18
CA ALA A 325 -15.64 8.81 4.36
C ALA A 325 -14.40 8.97 3.48
N ALA A 326 -13.19 8.88 4.05
CA ALA A 326 -11.94 8.99 3.29
C ALA A 326 -11.83 7.88 2.23
N SER A 327 -12.26 6.65 2.57
CA SER A 327 -12.29 5.52 1.64
C SER A 327 -13.18 5.79 0.43
N GLN A 328 -14.38 6.35 0.64
CA GLN A 328 -15.26 6.74 -0.46
C GLN A 328 -14.68 7.96 -1.22
N GLY A 329 -14.03 8.88 -0.49
CA GLY A 329 -13.41 10.11 -1.01
C GLY A 329 -12.37 9.86 -2.09
N LYS A 330 -11.56 8.80 -1.94
CA LYS A 330 -10.57 8.38 -2.96
C LYS A 330 -11.18 8.10 -4.33
N TYR A 331 -12.46 7.71 -4.40
CA TYR A 331 -13.12 7.42 -5.68
C TYR A 331 -13.88 8.63 -6.25
N LEU A 332 -13.86 9.77 -5.55
CA LEU A 332 -14.40 11.01 -6.10
C LEU A 332 -13.52 11.53 -7.22
N ARG A 333 -14.15 12.12 -8.23
CA ARG A 333 -13.46 12.89 -9.26
C ARG A 333 -13.07 14.25 -8.68
N LEU A 334 -11.88 14.30 -8.10
CA LEU A 334 -11.29 15.49 -7.51
C LEU A 334 -10.12 16.00 -8.39
N PRO A 335 -9.74 17.29 -8.28
CA PRO A 335 -8.44 17.74 -8.76
C PRO A 335 -7.31 16.88 -8.16
N PRO A 336 -6.18 16.68 -8.87
CA PRO A 336 -5.11 15.77 -8.42
C PRO A 336 -4.66 15.97 -6.97
N ALA A 337 -4.42 17.22 -6.54
CA ALA A 337 -4.00 17.52 -5.17
C ALA A 337 -5.05 17.13 -4.10
N GLU A 338 -6.34 17.25 -4.40
CA GLU A 338 -7.40 16.84 -3.47
C GLU A 338 -7.60 15.32 -3.48
N HIS A 339 -7.36 14.66 -4.61
CA HIS A 339 -7.31 13.19 -4.65
C HIS A 339 -6.17 12.63 -3.78
N GLU A 340 -4.97 13.19 -3.92
CA GLU A 340 -3.81 12.87 -3.06
C GLU A 340 -4.13 13.14 -1.59
N ARG A 341 -4.78 14.27 -1.27
CA ARG A 341 -5.25 14.57 0.09
C ARG A 341 -6.16 13.47 0.64
N MET A 342 -7.15 13.02 -0.13
CA MET A 342 -8.05 11.93 0.29
C MET A 342 -7.30 10.61 0.50
N GLU A 343 -6.33 10.31 -0.36
CA GLU A 343 -5.51 9.10 -0.25
C GLU A 343 -4.71 9.10 1.05
N VAL A 344 -4.03 10.21 1.37
CA VAL A 344 -3.27 10.33 2.62
C VAL A 344 -4.20 10.23 3.84
N LEU A 345 -5.34 10.94 3.84
CA LEU A 345 -6.30 10.88 4.96
C LEU A 345 -6.85 9.47 5.18
N TYR A 346 -7.12 8.73 4.10
CA TYR A 346 -7.52 7.32 4.19
C TYR A 346 -6.42 6.47 4.84
N LYS A 347 -5.15 6.62 4.40
CA LYS A 347 -4.03 5.86 4.96
C LYS A 347 -3.77 6.20 6.43
N VAL A 348 -3.92 7.47 6.82
CA VAL A 348 -3.92 7.85 8.25
C VAL A 348 -5.03 7.14 9.02
N GLY A 349 -6.25 7.08 8.47
CA GLY A 349 -7.37 6.36 9.08
C GLY A 349 -7.06 4.87 9.27
N CYS A 350 -6.51 4.20 8.24
CA CYS A 350 -6.04 2.81 8.34
C CYS A 350 -4.97 2.64 9.43
N ARG A 351 -4.06 3.61 9.55
CA ARG A 351 -3.02 3.58 10.59
C ARG A 351 -3.62 3.65 12.00
N ILE A 352 -4.56 4.56 12.23
CA ILE A 352 -5.24 4.71 13.51
C ILE A 352 -5.99 3.42 13.89
N GLU A 353 -6.72 2.83 12.94
CA GLU A 353 -7.44 1.58 13.17
C GLU A 353 -6.47 0.43 13.48
N TYR A 354 -5.37 0.31 12.71
CA TYR A 354 -4.34 -0.69 12.94
C TYR A 354 -3.73 -0.57 14.34
N ASP A 355 -3.29 0.63 14.73
CA ASP A 355 -2.65 0.87 16.03
C ASP A 355 -3.61 0.55 17.19
N LEU A 356 -4.92 0.78 17.04
CA LEU A 356 -5.93 0.41 18.03
C LEU A 356 -6.14 -1.10 18.19
N ARG A 357 -5.99 -1.88 17.11
CA ARG A 357 -6.08 -3.35 17.18
C ARG A 357 -4.87 -3.97 17.89
N HIS A 358 -3.75 -3.24 17.95
CA HIS A 358 -2.45 -3.73 18.43
C HIS A 358 -1.92 -3.01 19.69
N SER A 359 -2.72 -2.11 20.29
CA SER A 359 -2.35 -1.33 21.49
C SER A 359 -2.55 -2.04 22.83
#